data_AF-A0A9N8JRR5-F1
#
_entry.id   AF-A0A9N8JRR5-F1
#
_cell.length_a   1.000
_cell.length_b   1.000
_cell.length_c   1.000
_cell.angle_alpha   90.00
_cell.angle_beta   90.00
_cell.angle_gamma   90.00
#
_symmetry.space_group_name_H-M   'P 1'
#
loop_
_entity.id
_entity.type
_entity.pdbx_description
1 polymer ?
#
loop_
_entity_poly.entity_id
_entity_poly.type
_entity_poly.pdbx_seq_one_letter_code
_entity_poly.pdbx_strand_id
1 'polypeptide(L)'
;MRFGLIASLALVGTSAASAVIDLIPKNFDDIVLKSGKPALVEFFAPWCGHCKTLAPVYEELASSFEFAKDKVTIAKVDADAHKELGRRFGVQGFPTLKWFDGKSDTPQDYNSGRDLESLSAFISEKTGLKQKKKAATPSNVEMLNDQTFKAEIGGDKDVIVAFTAPWCGRKQRMPLSEQGKYADFFADCKTLAPIWEKLANTYANEPNVLIAKVDAEAENAKATAQNQGIKGYPTIKFFPKGSKEPVAYEGGRSEDALVKYLNEKAGTHRTVGGGLDITAGTIAALDSFVSQYTSGGALESIQKEIMAASENIKDTYAQYYVKVFDKLAQNPGYVEKESKRLNSLLKKGGLAPAKVDDLTKRSNILSKFVAKVQSVKEEL
;
A
#
# COMPACT_ATOMS: atom_id res chain seq x y z
N MET A 1 39.16 11.02 31.40
CA MET A 1 37.74 11.11 31.02
C MET A 1 37.64 11.96 29.76
N ARG A 2 37.38 11.35 28.59
CA ARG A 2 37.13 12.06 27.33
C ARG A 2 35.71 11.70 26.88
N PHE A 3 34.80 12.67 26.94
CA PHE A 3 33.44 12.56 26.43
C PHE A 3 33.48 12.69 24.90
N GLY A 4 33.06 11.63 24.19
CA GLY A 4 32.90 11.62 22.74
C GLY A 4 31.43 11.80 22.37
N LEU A 5 31.16 12.84 21.57
CA LEU A 5 29.85 13.25 21.04
C LEU A 5 29.05 12.08 20.43
N ILE A 6 27.80 11.93 20.86
CA ILE A 6 26.78 11.15 20.16
C ILE A 6 26.13 12.07 19.12
N ALA A 7 26.41 11.83 17.84
CA ALA A 7 25.74 12.49 16.73
C ALA A 7 24.39 11.80 16.47
N SER A 8 23.30 12.40 16.97
CA SER A 8 21.94 11.95 16.70
C SER A 8 21.55 12.28 15.26
N LEU A 9 21.37 11.25 14.44
CA LEU A 9 20.88 11.33 13.08
C LEU A 9 19.39 11.69 13.10
N ALA A 10 19.04 12.95 12.85
CA ALA A 10 17.66 13.38 12.71
C ALA A 10 17.08 12.82 11.39
N LEU A 11 16.07 11.95 11.50
CA LEU A 11 15.23 11.56 10.36
C LEU A 11 14.46 12.80 9.89
N VAL A 12 14.82 13.32 8.72
CA VAL A 12 14.00 14.28 7.99
C VAL A 12 12.86 13.49 7.33
N GLY A 13 11.69 13.48 7.98
CA GLY A 13 10.46 13.02 7.37
C GLY A 13 10.06 14.00 6.26
N THR A 14 9.93 13.51 5.03
CA THR A 14 9.38 14.28 3.92
C THR A 14 7.88 14.50 4.15
N SER A 15 7.50 15.65 4.69
CA SER A 15 6.11 16.11 4.72
C SER A 15 5.68 16.50 3.30
N ALA A 16 4.70 15.80 2.75
CA ALA A 16 3.95 16.30 1.59
C ALA A 16 3.37 17.67 1.96
N ALA A 17 3.47 18.65 1.06
CA ALA A 17 2.94 19.99 1.29
C ALA A 17 1.42 19.90 1.54
N SER A 18 0.95 20.47 2.65
CA SER A 18 -0.46 20.52 3.02
C SER A 18 -1.26 21.37 2.01
N ALA A 19 -2.43 20.88 1.61
CA ALA A 19 -3.36 21.61 0.75
C ALA A 19 -4.22 22.62 1.55
N VAL A 20 -4.20 22.55 2.89
CA VAL A 20 -4.89 23.49 3.77
C VAL A 20 -4.03 24.75 3.91
N ILE A 21 -4.62 25.91 3.62
CA ILE A 21 -3.89 27.18 3.71
C ILE A 21 -3.78 27.62 5.17
N ASP A 22 -2.56 27.87 5.64
CA ASP A 22 -2.30 28.48 6.94
C ASP A 22 -2.56 29.99 6.90
N LEU A 23 -3.54 30.42 7.67
CA LEU A 23 -3.90 31.82 7.83
C LEU A 23 -3.26 32.40 9.09
N ILE A 24 -2.71 33.59 8.91
CA ILE A 24 -2.15 34.45 9.94
C ILE A 24 -2.78 35.84 9.79
N PRO A 25 -2.72 36.71 10.82
CA PRO A 25 -3.33 38.05 10.74
C PRO A 25 -2.90 38.87 9.51
N LYS A 26 -1.67 38.65 9.02
CA LYS A 26 -1.14 39.36 7.85
C LYS A 26 -1.76 38.96 6.51
N ASN A 27 -2.27 37.74 6.36
CA ASN A 27 -2.79 37.23 5.08
C ASN A 27 -4.30 36.94 5.11
N PHE A 28 -4.93 36.90 6.30
CA PHE A 28 -6.32 36.50 6.47
C PHE A 28 -7.26 37.35 5.61
N ASP A 29 -7.19 38.67 5.73
CA ASP A 29 -8.10 39.57 5.05
C ASP A 29 -7.99 39.44 3.52
N ASP A 30 -6.76 39.31 3.02
CA ASP A 30 -6.54 39.23 1.57
C ASP A 30 -7.02 37.88 0.99
N ILE A 31 -6.82 36.78 1.73
CA ILE A 31 -7.18 35.43 1.27
C ILE A 31 -8.66 35.13 1.47
N VAL A 32 -9.25 35.57 2.58
CA VAL A 32 -10.60 35.19 3.00
C VAL A 32 -11.64 36.27 2.68
N LEU A 33 -11.33 37.54 2.92
CA LEU A 33 -12.31 38.63 2.81
C LEU A 33 -12.27 39.34 1.46
N LYS A 34 -11.08 39.62 0.94
CA LYS A 34 -10.89 40.41 -0.29
C LYS A 34 -10.73 39.57 -1.56
N SER A 35 -10.53 38.26 -1.43
CA SER A 35 -10.28 37.39 -2.59
C SER A 35 -11.49 37.20 -3.49
N GLY A 36 -12.70 37.52 -3.01
CA GLY A 36 -13.96 37.23 -3.70
C GLY A 36 -14.31 35.75 -3.77
N LYS A 37 -13.51 34.88 -3.13
CA LYS A 37 -13.70 33.43 -3.12
C LYS A 37 -14.32 33.00 -1.79
N PRO A 38 -15.30 32.09 -1.80
CA PRO A 38 -15.79 31.50 -0.57
C PRO A 38 -14.70 30.69 0.13
N ALA A 39 -14.71 30.70 1.46
CA ALA A 39 -13.72 30.03 2.29
C ALA A 39 -14.37 29.27 3.45
N LEU A 40 -13.95 28.01 3.66
CA LEU A 40 -14.17 27.31 4.91
C LEU A 40 -12.90 27.45 5.76
N VAL A 41 -13.03 28.01 6.96
CA VAL A 41 -11.90 28.29 7.86
C VAL A 41 -12.05 27.54 9.18
N GLU A 42 -11.05 26.75 9.53
CA GLU A 42 -10.88 26.12 10.84
C GLU A 42 -10.10 27.04 11.80
N PHE A 43 -10.72 27.43 12.90
CA PHE A 43 -10.07 28.05 14.03
C PHE A 43 -9.72 26.95 15.04
N PHE A 44 -8.43 26.68 15.21
CA PHE A 44 -7.93 25.57 16.03
C PHE A 44 -6.92 26.04 17.08
N ALA A 45 -6.53 25.12 17.97
CA ALA A 45 -5.39 25.26 18.86
C ALA A 45 -4.57 23.95 18.87
N PRO A 46 -3.23 24.01 18.89
CA PRO A 46 -2.36 22.83 18.70
C PRO A 46 -2.46 21.80 19.84
N TRP A 47 -2.87 22.23 21.03
CA TRP A 47 -3.07 21.37 22.19
C TRP A 47 -4.46 20.70 22.24
N CYS A 48 -5.40 21.11 21.39
CA CYS A 48 -6.77 20.60 21.43
C CYS A 48 -6.87 19.20 20.80
N GLY A 49 -7.30 18.20 21.58
CA GLY A 49 -7.46 16.82 21.11
C GLY A 49 -8.45 16.68 19.95
N HIS A 50 -9.59 17.38 19.98
CA HIS A 50 -10.56 17.35 18.88
C HIS A 50 -10.05 17.97 17.59
N CYS A 51 -9.15 18.97 17.67
CA CYS A 51 -8.49 19.54 16.50
C CYS A 51 -7.54 18.51 15.86
N LYS A 52 -6.77 17.78 16.68
CA LYS A 52 -5.88 16.72 16.19
C LYS A 52 -6.64 15.61 15.46
N THR A 53 -7.85 15.28 15.92
CA THR A 53 -8.72 14.30 15.24
C THR A 53 -9.28 14.84 13.93
N LEU A 54 -9.61 16.13 13.85
CA LEU A 54 -10.14 16.77 12.64
C LEU A 54 -9.06 17.00 11.57
N ALA A 55 -7.84 17.34 11.98
CA ALA A 55 -6.73 17.66 11.08
C ALA A 55 -6.58 16.70 9.88
N PRO A 56 -6.49 15.36 10.04
CA PRO A 56 -6.35 14.46 8.89
C PRO A 56 -7.56 14.50 7.94
N VAL A 57 -8.78 14.66 8.48
CA VAL A 57 -10.00 14.78 7.66
C VAL A 57 -10.03 16.11 6.91
N TYR A 58 -9.56 17.18 7.54
CA TYR A 58 -9.51 18.52 6.95
C TYR A 58 -8.45 18.63 5.85
N GLU A 59 -7.31 17.95 6.01
CA GLU A 59 -6.30 17.78 4.95
C GLU A 59 -6.85 16.99 3.75
N GLU A 60 -7.61 15.92 4.00
CA GLU A 60 -8.27 15.14 2.95
C GLU A 60 -9.34 15.97 2.22
N LEU A 61 -10.10 16.80 2.95
CA LEU A 61 -11.05 17.73 2.38
C LEU A 61 -10.35 18.74 1.46
N ALA A 62 -9.29 19.40 1.94
CA ALA A 62 -8.52 20.35 1.14
C ALA A 62 -7.96 19.72 -0.13
N SER A 63 -7.40 18.52 -0.01
CA SER A 63 -6.90 17.74 -1.15
C SER A 63 -8.01 17.42 -2.16
N SER A 64 -9.22 17.10 -1.70
CA SER A 64 -10.36 16.75 -2.55
C SER A 64 -10.92 17.93 -3.35
N PHE A 65 -10.60 19.17 -2.93
CA PHE A 65 -10.98 20.42 -3.61
C PHE A 65 -9.79 21.17 -4.22
N GLU A 66 -8.57 20.60 -4.22
CA GLU A 66 -7.37 21.27 -4.75
C GLU A 66 -7.52 21.65 -6.23
N PHE A 67 -8.23 20.84 -7.01
CA PHE A 67 -8.57 21.14 -8.41
C PHE A 67 -9.41 22.42 -8.59
N ALA A 68 -10.04 22.89 -7.51
CA ALA A 68 -10.90 24.06 -7.45
C ALA A 68 -10.35 25.12 -6.47
N LYS A 69 -9.05 25.13 -6.20
CA LYS A 69 -8.38 26.13 -5.33
C LYS A 69 -8.60 27.60 -5.74
N ASP A 70 -8.89 27.82 -7.02
CA ASP A 70 -9.24 29.15 -7.57
C ASP A 70 -10.71 29.52 -7.38
N LYS A 71 -11.54 28.60 -6.85
CA LYS A 71 -12.99 28.75 -6.66
C LYS A 71 -13.44 28.62 -5.20
N VAL A 72 -12.71 27.87 -4.38
CA VAL A 72 -12.99 27.72 -2.94
C VAL A 72 -11.69 27.62 -2.17
N THR A 73 -11.65 28.26 -1.01
CA THR A 73 -10.52 28.26 -0.08
C THR A 73 -10.82 27.33 1.10
N ILE A 74 -9.91 26.41 1.42
CA ILE A 74 -9.97 25.61 2.65
C ILE A 74 -8.73 25.95 3.46
N ALA A 75 -8.94 26.45 4.67
CA ALA A 75 -7.88 27.11 5.41
C ALA A 75 -8.02 26.90 6.93
N LYS A 76 -6.91 27.10 7.65
CA LYS A 76 -6.87 26.98 9.10
C LYS A 76 -6.13 28.16 9.72
N VAL A 77 -6.48 28.48 10.96
CA VAL A 77 -5.81 29.50 11.78
C VAL A 77 -5.62 28.98 13.19
N ASP A 78 -4.40 29.09 13.69
CA ASP A 78 -4.12 28.92 15.11
C ASP A 78 -4.65 30.14 15.87
N ALA A 79 -5.85 30.01 16.40
CA ALA A 79 -6.54 31.08 17.13
C ALA A 79 -6.09 31.18 18.59
N ASP A 80 -5.27 30.24 19.08
CA ASP A 80 -4.58 30.38 20.37
C ASP A 80 -3.32 31.25 20.22
N ALA A 81 -2.58 31.09 19.11
CA ALA A 81 -1.48 31.97 18.74
C ALA A 81 -1.96 33.36 18.25
N HIS A 82 -3.14 33.42 17.61
CA HIS A 82 -3.71 34.63 17.02
C HIS A 82 -5.07 35.00 17.63
N LYS A 83 -5.10 35.19 18.96
CA LYS A 83 -6.32 35.45 19.76
C LYS A 83 -7.17 36.61 19.26
N GLU A 84 -6.55 37.66 18.76
CA GLU A 84 -7.24 38.82 18.20
C GLU A 84 -8.11 38.45 16.98
N LEU A 85 -7.60 37.57 16.13
CA LEU A 85 -8.34 37.08 14.97
C LEU A 85 -9.48 36.15 15.38
N GLY A 86 -9.24 35.29 16.38
CA GLY A 86 -10.30 34.48 17.00
C GLY A 86 -11.42 35.34 17.62
N ARG A 87 -11.05 36.40 18.36
CA ARG A 87 -11.99 37.35 18.97
C ARG A 87 -12.80 38.10 17.93
N ARG A 88 -12.16 38.56 16.84
CA ARG A 88 -12.83 39.27 15.73
C ARG A 88 -14.01 38.48 15.17
N PHE A 89 -13.91 37.17 15.10
CA PHE A 89 -14.97 36.29 14.57
C PHE A 89 -15.74 35.53 15.66
N GLY A 90 -15.60 35.91 16.93
CA GLY A 90 -16.37 35.33 18.03
C GLY A 90 -16.06 33.87 18.33
N VAL A 91 -14.81 33.43 18.16
CA VAL A 91 -14.38 32.06 18.49
C VAL A 91 -14.30 31.89 20.01
N GLN A 92 -15.13 30.99 20.55
CA GLN A 92 -15.22 30.71 22.00
C GLN A 92 -14.64 29.33 22.39
N GLY A 93 -14.32 28.49 21.41
CA GLY A 93 -13.79 27.14 21.64
C GLY A 93 -13.23 26.50 20.37
N PHE A 94 -12.58 25.35 20.52
CA PHE A 94 -11.87 24.69 19.43
C PHE A 94 -12.31 23.23 19.20
N PRO A 95 -12.30 22.75 17.94
CA PRO A 95 -12.21 23.56 16.73
C PRO A 95 -13.55 24.28 16.47
N THR A 96 -13.48 25.49 15.90
CA THR A 96 -14.64 26.23 15.38
C THR A 96 -14.48 26.38 13.88
N LEU A 97 -15.49 26.00 13.10
CA LEU A 97 -15.49 26.11 11.64
C LEU A 97 -16.43 27.24 11.21
N LYS A 98 -15.94 28.12 10.34
CA LYS A 98 -16.71 29.26 9.82
C LYS A 98 -16.64 29.31 8.30
N TRP A 99 -17.78 29.60 7.70
CA TRP A 99 -17.95 29.77 6.27
C TRP A 99 -18.02 31.24 5.90
N PHE A 100 -17.12 31.67 5.03
CA PHE A 100 -17.10 32.97 4.40
C PHE A 100 -17.59 32.81 2.97
N ASP A 101 -18.58 33.59 2.55
CA ASP A 101 -19.19 33.47 1.22
C ASP A 101 -18.43 34.21 0.11
N GLY A 102 -17.34 34.92 0.47
CA GLY A 102 -16.54 35.74 -0.43
C GLY A 102 -17.21 37.07 -0.81
N LYS A 103 -18.34 37.42 -0.18
CA LYS A 103 -19.14 38.63 -0.49
C LYS A 103 -19.31 39.53 0.72
N SER A 104 -19.31 38.95 1.92
CA SER A 104 -19.50 39.65 3.19
C SER A 104 -18.36 39.36 4.16
N ASP A 105 -18.07 40.34 5.02
CA ASP A 105 -17.12 40.19 6.14
C ASP A 105 -17.71 39.39 7.31
N THR A 106 -19.01 39.05 7.24
CA THR A 106 -19.71 38.29 8.28
C THR A 106 -19.78 36.81 7.92
N PRO A 107 -19.08 35.92 8.63
CA PRO A 107 -19.15 34.49 8.36
C PRO A 107 -20.41 33.83 8.93
N GLN A 108 -20.77 32.69 8.35
CA GLN A 108 -21.75 31.74 8.90
C GLN A 108 -21.04 30.64 9.70
N ASP A 109 -21.58 30.26 10.85
CA ASP A 109 -21.07 29.12 11.61
C ASP A 109 -21.40 27.79 10.93
N TYR A 110 -20.41 26.89 10.88
CA TYR A 110 -20.59 25.51 10.44
C TYR A 110 -20.83 24.60 11.66
N ASN A 111 -22.04 24.03 11.73
CA ASN A 111 -22.49 23.23 12.88
C ASN A 111 -22.85 21.77 12.51
N SER A 112 -22.49 21.32 11.32
CA SER A 112 -22.77 19.96 10.83
C SER A 112 -21.64 18.96 11.21
N GLY A 113 -21.74 17.72 10.73
CA GLY A 113 -20.76 16.65 10.99
C GLY A 113 -19.34 17.03 10.55
N ARG A 114 -18.31 16.48 11.21
CA ARG A 114 -16.90 16.82 10.93
C ARG A 114 -16.16 15.72 10.16
N ASP A 115 -16.91 14.76 9.63
CA ASP A 115 -16.42 13.78 8.66
C ASP A 115 -16.35 14.40 7.25
N LEU A 116 -15.57 13.76 6.37
CA LEU A 116 -15.32 14.24 5.00
C LEU A 116 -16.62 14.38 4.20
N GLU A 117 -17.59 13.49 4.40
CA GLU A 117 -18.86 13.50 3.67
C GLU A 117 -19.68 14.74 4.02
N SER A 118 -19.87 15.02 5.32
CA SER A 118 -20.56 16.21 5.82
C SER A 118 -19.91 17.51 5.34
N LEU A 119 -18.58 17.62 5.49
CA LEU A 119 -17.83 18.82 5.08
C LEU A 119 -17.88 19.04 3.58
N SER A 120 -17.71 17.98 2.79
CA SER A 120 -17.77 18.06 1.33
C SER A 120 -19.18 18.39 0.83
N ALA A 121 -20.21 17.83 1.45
CA ALA A 121 -21.61 18.12 1.13
C ALA A 121 -21.92 19.60 1.35
N PHE A 122 -21.47 20.17 2.47
CA PHE A 122 -21.65 21.59 2.76
C PHE A 122 -20.96 22.50 1.73
N ILE A 123 -19.70 22.23 1.39
CA ILE A 123 -19.01 23.00 0.32
C ILE A 123 -19.76 22.85 -1.00
N SER A 124 -20.24 21.64 -1.33
CA SER A 124 -20.99 21.38 -2.54
C SER A 124 -22.31 22.15 -2.59
N GLU A 125 -23.03 22.20 -1.48
CA GLU A 125 -24.28 22.96 -1.34
C GLU A 125 -24.05 24.46 -1.53
N LYS A 126 -23.00 25.02 -0.91
CA LYS A 126 -22.71 26.46 -0.96
C LYS A 126 -22.13 26.94 -2.28
N THR A 127 -21.38 26.09 -2.98
CA THR A 127 -20.58 26.51 -4.16
C THR A 127 -21.00 25.82 -5.46
N GLY A 128 -21.79 24.74 -5.40
CA GLY A 128 -22.05 23.85 -6.53
C GLY A 128 -20.86 22.97 -6.93
N LEU A 129 -19.71 23.07 -6.24
CA LEU A 129 -18.52 22.29 -6.53
C LEU A 129 -18.64 20.89 -5.92
N LYS A 130 -18.54 19.86 -6.75
CA LYS A 130 -18.46 18.48 -6.25
C LYS A 130 -17.02 18.16 -5.90
N GLN A 131 -16.78 17.55 -4.73
CA GLN A 131 -15.46 17.02 -4.39
C GLN A 131 -14.93 16.11 -5.50
N LYS A 132 -13.66 16.27 -5.88
CA LYS A 132 -12.97 15.21 -6.62
C LYS A 132 -12.58 14.18 -5.58
N LYS A 133 -13.28 13.04 -5.57
CA LYS A 133 -12.70 11.84 -4.97
C LYS A 133 -11.32 11.68 -5.60
N LYS A 134 -10.26 11.58 -4.81
CA LYS A 134 -8.94 11.20 -5.30
C LYS A 134 -9.18 10.05 -6.26
N ALA A 135 -8.80 10.23 -7.54
CA ALA A 135 -8.98 9.17 -8.52
C ALA A 135 -8.31 7.95 -7.91
N ALA A 136 -9.10 6.92 -7.59
CA ALA A 136 -8.54 5.70 -7.09
C ALA A 136 -7.51 5.28 -8.13
N THR A 137 -6.26 5.08 -7.71
CA THR A 137 -5.28 4.41 -8.56
C THR A 137 -5.99 3.21 -9.17
N PRO A 138 -5.91 2.98 -10.50
CA PRO A 138 -6.56 1.84 -11.11
C PRO A 138 -6.23 0.60 -10.29
N SER A 139 -7.28 -0.04 -9.79
CA SER A 139 -7.17 -1.17 -8.89
C SER A 139 -6.47 -2.31 -9.62
N ASN A 140 -5.46 -2.91 -8.98
CA ASN A 140 -4.87 -4.15 -9.45
C ASN A 140 -5.74 -5.37 -9.07
N VAL A 141 -6.83 -5.17 -8.31
CA VAL A 141 -7.86 -6.17 -8.09
C VAL A 141 -8.73 -6.28 -9.34
N GLU A 142 -8.82 -7.49 -9.89
CA GLU A 142 -9.68 -7.77 -11.03
C GLU A 142 -11.12 -8.10 -10.58
N MET A 143 -12.09 -7.42 -11.18
CA MET A 143 -13.51 -7.69 -10.92
C MET A 143 -14.01 -8.77 -11.87
N LEU A 144 -14.26 -9.97 -11.33
CA LEU A 144 -14.75 -11.10 -12.10
C LEU A 144 -16.29 -11.13 -12.12
N ASN A 145 -16.83 -11.55 -13.26
CA ASN A 145 -18.25 -11.79 -13.50
C ASN A 145 -18.43 -13.22 -14.07
N ASP A 146 -19.67 -13.61 -14.40
CA ASP A 146 -19.99 -14.96 -14.88
C ASP A 146 -19.24 -15.41 -16.14
N GLN A 147 -18.78 -14.46 -16.95
CA GLN A 147 -17.99 -14.72 -18.16
C GLN A 147 -16.50 -14.71 -17.84
N THR A 148 -16.00 -13.63 -17.23
CA THR A 148 -14.55 -13.47 -16.97
C THR A 148 -14.04 -14.45 -15.92
N PHE A 149 -14.86 -14.83 -14.94
CA PHE A 149 -14.51 -15.88 -13.99
C PHE A 149 -14.21 -17.20 -14.69
N LYS A 150 -15.02 -17.59 -15.69
CA LYS A 150 -14.81 -18.84 -16.44
C LYS A 150 -13.57 -18.77 -17.35
N ALA A 151 -13.19 -17.57 -17.77
CA ALA A 151 -12.03 -17.34 -18.63
C ALA A 151 -10.70 -17.40 -17.84
N GLU A 152 -10.66 -16.77 -16.66
CA GLU A 152 -9.45 -16.73 -15.84
C GLU A 152 -9.22 -18.03 -15.04
N ILE A 153 -10.28 -18.67 -14.54
CA ILE A 153 -10.16 -19.86 -13.68
C ILE A 153 -9.85 -21.12 -14.51
N GLY A 154 -8.77 -21.82 -14.11
CA GLY A 154 -8.24 -22.99 -14.80
C GLY A 154 -7.24 -22.66 -15.92
N GLY A 155 -6.86 -21.38 -16.06
CA GLY A 155 -5.81 -20.92 -16.97
C GLY A 155 -4.40 -21.17 -16.44
N ASP A 156 -3.45 -20.34 -16.84
CA ASP A 156 -2.02 -20.41 -16.48
C ASP A 156 -1.66 -19.68 -15.18
N LYS A 157 -2.61 -18.97 -14.58
CA LYS A 157 -2.44 -18.19 -13.34
C LYS A 157 -3.00 -18.91 -12.11
N ASP A 158 -2.35 -18.70 -10.98
CA ASP A 158 -2.89 -18.95 -9.65
C ASP A 158 -3.81 -17.79 -9.26
N VAL A 159 -5.09 -18.05 -9.00
CA VAL A 159 -6.11 -17.00 -8.80
C VAL A 159 -6.67 -17.06 -7.39
N ILE A 160 -6.62 -15.96 -6.64
CA ILE A 160 -7.33 -15.84 -5.35
C ILE A 160 -8.52 -14.89 -5.50
N VAL A 161 -9.70 -15.34 -5.10
CA VAL A 161 -10.96 -14.64 -5.31
C VAL A 161 -11.64 -14.37 -3.98
N ALA A 162 -11.91 -13.09 -3.70
CA ALA A 162 -12.80 -12.68 -2.63
C ALA A 162 -14.24 -12.54 -3.16
N PHE A 163 -15.16 -13.35 -2.62
CA PHE A 163 -16.59 -13.21 -2.85
C PHE A 163 -17.16 -12.27 -1.79
N THR A 164 -17.73 -11.16 -2.25
CA THR A 164 -18.22 -10.05 -1.43
C THR A 164 -19.62 -9.64 -1.84
N ALA A 165 -20.30 -8.84 -1.02
CA ALA A 165 -21.58 -8.23 -1.32
C ALA A 165 -21.53 -6.71 -1.02
N PRO A 166 -22.28 -5.85 -1.73
CA PRO A 166 -22.21 -4.40 -1.53
C PRO A 166 -22.65 -3.95 -0.14
N TRP A 167 -23.47 -4.76 0.51
CA TRP A 167 -23.98 -4.50 1.85
C TRP A 167 -23.10 -5.07 2.96
N CYS A 168 -22.16 -5.97 2.66
CA CYS A 168 -21.28 -6.53 3.68
C CYS A 168 -20.31 -5.43 4.14
N GLY A 169 -20.50 -4.98 5.38
CA GLY A 169 -19.76 -3.88 5.99
C GLY A 169 -20.58 -2.63 6.32
N ARG A 170 -21.85 -2.51 5.89
CA ARG A 170 -22.75 -1.53 6.50
C ARG A 170 -23.03 -1.96 7.95
N LYS A 171 -22.99 -1.03 8.91
CA LYS A 171 -23.48 -1.27 10.28
C LYS A 171 -24.99 -1.51 10.17
N GLN A 172 -25.40 -2.74 9.93
CA GLN A 172 -26.81 -3.09 10.03
C GLN A 172 -27.11 -3.36 11.49
N ARG A 173 -27.95 -2.49 12.07
CA ARG A 173 -28.58 -2.75 13.36
C ARG A 173 -29.70 -3.75 13.06
N MET A 174 -29.41 -5.06 13.14
CA MET A 174 -30.44 -6.08 12.95
C MET A 174 -31.31 -6.16 14.20
N PRO A 175 -32.66 -6.16 14.07
CA PRO A 175 -33.52 -6.55 15.18
C PRO A 175 -33.37 -8.06 15.38
N LEU A 176 -32.77 -8.47 16.50
CA LEU A 176 -32.93 -9.84 16.97
C LEU A 176 -34.35 -9.98 17.52
N SER A 177 -35.00 -11.08 17.13
CA SER A 177 -36.23 -11.56 17.75
C SER A 177 -36.05 -11.55 19.27
N GLU A 178 -36.92 -10.77 19.93
CA GLU A 178 -37.13 -10.64 21.37
C GLU A 178 -35.90 -10.31 22.25
N GLN A 179 -36.05 -9.18 22.97
CA GLN A 179 -35.30 -8.80 24.18
C GLN A 179 -33.87 -8.26 23.98
N GLY A 180 -33.79 -7.09 23.34
CA GLY A 180 -33.08 -5.95 23.94
C GLY A 180 -31.56 -5.97 24.04
N LYS A 181 -30.84 -6.82 23.29
CA LYS A 181 -29.39 -6.76 23.15
C LYS A 181 -29.00 -6.60 21.68
N TYR A 182 -28.52 -5.42 21.31
CA TYR A 182 -27.87 -5.21 20.01
C TYR A 182 -26.50 -5.89 20.06
N ALA A 183 -26.26 -6.89 19.19
CA ALA A 183 -24.92 -7.35 18.90
C ALA A 183 -24.45 -6.66 17.62
N ASP A 184 -23.35 -5.93 17.69
CA ASP A 184 -22.65 -5.43 16.50
C ASP A 184 -22.05 -6.65 15.77
N PHE A 185 -22.77 -7.22 14.80
CA PHE A 185 -22.21 -8.24 13.93
C PHE A 185 -21.33 -7.54 12.88
N PHE A 186 -20.02 -7.48 13.16
CA PHE A 186 -19.04 -6.87 12.26
C PHE A 186 -18.94 -7.70 10.98
N ALA A 187 -19.58 -7.25 9.90
CA ALA A 187 -19.35 -7.79 8.57
C ALA A 187 -17.97 -7.32 8.05
N ASP A 188 -16.98 -8.22 8.10
CA ASP A 188 -15.53 -8.04 7.81
C ASP A 188 -15.15 -7.55 6.40
N CYS A 189 -16.10 -7.29 5.50
CA CYS A 189 -15.77 -6.84 4.15
C CYS A 189 -15.15 -5.43 4.10
N LYS A 190 -15.54 -4.54 5.02
CA LYS A 190 -14.97 -3.18 5.09
C LYS A 190 -13.50 -3.18 5.52
N THR A 191 -13.12 -4.11 6.39
CA THR A 191 -11.73 -4.25 6.86
C THR A 191 -10.89 -4.99 5.83
N LEU A 192 -11.47 -5.95 5.10
CA LEU A 192 -10.79 -6.67 4.03
C LEU A 192 -10.50 -5.80 2.80
N ALA A 193 -11.40 -4.90 2.39
CA ALA A 193 -11.26 -4.11 1.18
C ALA A 193 -9.88 -3.40 1.03
N PRO A 194 -9.39 -2.60 2.01
CA PRO A 194 -8.07 -1.98 1.89
C PRO A 194 -6.92 -2.99 1.93
N ILE A 195 -7.10 -4.14 2.57
CA ILE A 195 -6.09 -5.21 2.61
C ILE A 195 -6.00 -5.91 1.26
N TRP A 196 -7.15 -6.13 0.61
CA TRP A 196 -7.23 -6.76 -0.71
C TRP A 196 -6.56 -5.90 -1.79
N GLU A 197 -6.74 -4.58 -1.72
CA GLU A 197 -6.02 -3.63 -2.58
C GLU A 197 -4.51 -3.67 -2.35
N LYS A 198 -4.06 -3.71 -1.09
CA LYS A 198 -2.63 -3.86 -0.77
C LYS A 198 -2.08 -5.17 -1.30
N LEU A 199 -2.81 -6.26 -1.14
CA LEU A 199 -2.43 -7.56 -1.67
C LEU A 199 -2.27 -7.52 -3.20
N ALA A 200 -3.24 -6.94 -3.91
CA ALA A 200 -3.16 -6.78 -5.37
C ALA A 200 -1.96 -5.93 -5.80
N ASN A 201 -1.62 -4.87 -5.05
CA ASN A 201 -0.42 -4.09 -5.30
C ASN A 201 0.87 -4.87 -5.01
N THR A 202 0.90 -5.68 -3.94
CA THR A 202 2.03 -6.54 -3.60
C THR A 202 2.31 -7.57 -4.71
N TYR A 203 1.27 -8.05 -5.39
CA TYR A 203 1.37 -9.02 -6.49
C TYR A 203 1.32 -8.40 -7.90
N ALA A 204 1.33 -7.07 -8.04
CA ALA A 204 1.19 -6.40 -9.34
C ALA A 204 2.29 -6.76 -10.36
N ASN A 205 3.45 -7.24 -9.89
CA ASN A 205 4.56 -7.69 -10.74
C ASN A 205 4.69 -9.23 -10.81
N GLU A 206 3.67 -9.98 -10.37
CA GLU A 206 3.58 -11.43 -10.50
C GLU A 206 2.56 -11.79 -11.60
N PRO A 207 2.98 -11.93 -12.87
CA PRO A 207 2.03 -12.18 -13.97
C PRO A 207 1.27 -13.51 -13.84
N ASN A 208 1.79 -14.43 -13.03
CA ASN A 208 1.20 -15.74 -12.78
C ASN A 208 0.24 -15.75 -11.57
N VAL A 209 0.04 -14.63 -10.88
CA VAL A 209 -0.85 -14.53 -9.73
C VAL A 209 -1.92 -13.47 -9.99
N LEU A 210 -3.18 -13.86 -9.90
CA LEU A 210 -4.31 -12.93 -10.06
C LEU A 210 -5.04 -12.73 -8.74
N ILE A 211 -5.12 -11.47 -8.30
CA ILE A 211 -5.93 -11.06 -7.14
C ILE A 211 -7.26 -10.55 -7.66
N ALA A 212 -8.34 -11.26 -7.36
CA ALA A 212 -9.66 -11.02 -7.94
C ALA A 212 -10.75 -10.84 -6.88
N LYS A 213 -11.85 -10.23 -7.29
CA LYS A 213 -13.07 -10.08 -6.48
C LYS A 213 -14.31 -10.37 -7.32
N VAL A 214 -15.30 -11.00 -6.68
CA VAL A 214 -16.64 -11.20 -7.24
C VAL A 214 -17.63 -10.47 -6.34
N ASP A 215 -18.51 -9.67 -6.94
CA ASP A 215 -19.73 -9.20 -6.28
C ASP A 215 -20.79 -10.29 -6.43
N ALA A 216 -21.00 -11.06 -5.36
CA ALA A 216 -21.87 -12.23 -5.38
C ALA A 216 -23.37 -11.89 -5.49
N GLU A 217 -23.74 -10.62 -5.29
CA GLU A 217 -25.13 -10.14 -5.40
C GLU A 217 -25.42 -9.49 -6.75
N ALA A 218 -24.38 -9.19 -7.55
CA ALA A 218 -24.54 -8.57 -8.85
C ALA A 218 -25.16 -9.55 -9.86
N GLU A 219 -26.14 -9.08 -10.65
CA GLU A 219 -26.88 -9.92 -11.62
C GLU A 219 -25.96 -10.66 -12.60
N ASN A 220 -24.83 -10.06 -12.96
CA ASN A 220 -23.85 -10.63 -13.88
C ASN A 220 -22.83 -11.57 -13.21
N ALA A 221 -22.98 -11.87 -11.92
CA ALA A 221 -22.07 -12.71 -11.15
C ALA A 221 -22.78 -13.72 -10.21
N LYS A 222 -24.12 -13.65 -10.13
CA LYS A 222 -24.94 -14.54 -9.29
C LYS A 222 -24.76 -16.01 -9.64
N ALA A 223 -24.66 -16.36 -10.93
CA ALA A 223 -24.48 -17.76 -11.32
C ALA A 223 -23.14 -18.30 -10.82
N THR A 224 -22.08 -17.48 -10.88
CA THR A 224 -20.77 -17.81 -10.31
C THR A 224 -20.87 -18.01 -8.81
N ALA A 225 -21.49 -17.06 -8.06
CA ALA A 225 -21.64 -17.20 -6.62
C ALA A 225 -22.42 -18.45 -6.21
N GLN A 226 -23.50 -18.78 -6.92
CA GLN A 226 -24.29 -20.00 -6.70
C GLN A 226 -23.50 -21.27 -7.00
N ASN A 227 -22.82 -21.33 -8.15
CA ASN A 227 -21.99 -22.47 -8.55
C ASN A 227 -20.82 -22.68 -7.59
N GLN A 228 -20.30 -21.59 -7.01
CA GLN A 228 -19.26 -21.63 -5.99
C GLN A 228 -19.81 -21.90 -4.59
N GLY A 229 -21.12 -22.06 -4.41
CA GLY A 229 -21.74 -22.38 -3.13
C GLY A 229 -21.49 -21.31 -2.06
N ILE A 230 -21.45 -20.04 -2.45
CA ILE A 230 -21.21 -18.93 -1.52
C ILE A 230 -22.45 -18.73 -0.63
N LYS A 231 -22.26 -18.86 0.68
CA LYS A 231 -23.33 -18.77 1.69
C LYS A 231 -23.13 -17.64 2.70
N GLY A 232 -22.01 -16.94 2.64
CA GLY A 232 -21.65 -15.86 3.57
C GLY A 232 -20.56 -14.99 2.99
N TYR A 233 -20.33 -13.83 3.63
CA TYR A 233 -19.39 -12.83 3.12
C TYR A 233 -18.53 -12.24 4.25
N PRO A 234 -17.24 -11.91 3.97
CA PRO A 234 -16.52 -12.30 2.76
C PRO A 234 -16.16 -13.79 2.81
N THR A 235 -16.21 -14.47 1.65
CA THR A 235 -15.66 -15.82 1.46
C THR A 235 -14.49 -15.72 0.51
N ILE A 236 -13.34 -16.30 0.86
CA ILE A 236 -12.13 -16.28 0.03
C ILE A 236 -11.85 -17.69 -0.46
N LYS A 237 -11.57 -17.83 -1.75
CA LYS A 237 -11.16 -19.09 -2.36
C LYS A 237 -9.92 -18.88 -3.21
N PHE A 238 -9.07 -19.91 -3.25
CA PHE A 238 -7.90 -19.98 -4.10
C PHE A 238 -8.11 -21.03 -5.19
N PHE A 239 -7.75 -20.71 -6.42
CA PHE A 239 -7.84 -21.56 -7.59
C PHE A 239 -6.42 -21.76 -8.11
N PRO A 240 -5.83 -22.96 -7.92
CA PRO A 240 -4.51 -23.26 -8.45
C PRO A 240 -4.48 -23.16 -9.98
N LYS A 241 -3.35 -22.75 -10.54
CA LYS A 241 -3.15 -22.74 -11.99
C LYS A 241 -3.46 -24.11 -12.61
N GLY A 242 -4.13 -24.11 -13.75
CA GLY A 242 -4.60 -25.31 -14.45
C GLY A 242 -5.77 -26.04 -13.78
N SER A 243 -6.26 -25.57 -12.63
CA SER A 243 -7.38 -26.17 -11.91
C SER A 243 -8.60 -25.25 -11.86
N LYS A 244 -9.78 -25.84 -12.03
CA LYS A 244 -11.07 -25.17 -11.77
C LYS A 244 -11.60 -25.44 -10.37
N GLU A 245 -10.98 -26.37 -9.66
CA GLU A 245 -11.38 -26.77 -8.31
C GLU A 245 -10.82 -25.78 -7.28
N PRO A 246 -11.68 -25.13 -6.48
CA PRO A 246 -11.25 -24.19 -5.47
C PRO A 246 -10.72 -24.89 -4.22
N VAL A 247 -9.76 -24.23 -3.58
CA VAL A 247 -9.35 -24.47 -2.20
C VAL A 247 -9.90 -23.33 -1.34
N ALA A 248 -10.63 -23.67 -0.28
CA ALA A 248 -11.10 -22.67 0.68
C ALA A 248 -9.91 -22.02 1.42
N TYR A 249 -9.95 -20.69 1.56
CA TYR A 249 -8.94 -19.97 2.34
C TYR A 249 -9.43 -19.78 3.77
N GLU A 250 -8.76 -20.48 4.70
CA GLU A 250 -9.07 -20.46 6.14
C GLU A 250 -8.02 -19.69 6.96
N GLY A 251 -7.12 -18.95 6.29
CA GLY A 251 -6.04 -18.20 6.92
C GLY A 251 -6.46 -16.85 7.50
N GLY A 252 -5.52 -16.19 8.17
CA GLY A 252 -5.73 -14.83 8.72
C GLY A 252 -5.88 -13.79 7.60
N ARG A 253 -6.77 -12.80 7.79
CA ARG A 253 -7.06 -11.80 6.75
C ARG A 253 -6.13 -10.58 6.74
N SER A 254 -4.97 -10.67 7.38
CA SER A 254 -3.94 -9.62 7.30
C SER A 254 -3.18 -9.73 5.97
N GLU A 255 -2.55 -8.65 5.54
CA GLU A 255 -1.72 -8.67 4.32
C GLU A 255 -0.60 -9.71 4.42
N ASP A 256 0.10 -9.78 5.55
CA ASP A 256 1.17 -10.75 5.80
C ASP A 256 0.70 -12.20 5.66
N ALA A 257 -0.45 -12.55 6.23
CA ALA A 257 -0.99 -13.90 6.18
C ALA A 257 -1.44 -14.30 4.75
N LEU A 258 -1.98 -13.35 3.99
CA LEU A 258 -2.35 -13.55 2.59
C LEU A 258 -1.10 -13.68 1.69
N VAL A 259 -0.09 -12.83 1.90
CA VAL A 259 1.19 -12.88 1.19
C VAL A 259 1.88 -14.21 1.43
N LYS A 260 1.96 -14.66 2.69
CA LYS A 260 2.55 -15.95 3.05
C LYS A 260 1.85 -17.12 2.35
N TYR A 261 0.52 -17.13 2.37
CA TYR A 261 -0.27 -18.16 1.71
C TYR A 261 -0.03 -18.21 0.20
N LEU A 262 -0.06 -17.05 -0.47
CA LEU A 262 0.15 -16.97 -1.90
C LEU A 262 1.58 -17.30 -2.31
N ASN A 263 2.59 -16.91 -1.54
CA ASN A 263 3.98 -17.34 -1.76
C ASN A 263 4.08 -18.87 -1.75
N GLU A 264 3.46 -19.52 -0.75
CA GLU A 264 3.45 -20.99 -0.65
C GLU A 264 2.72 -21.64 -1.83
N LYS A 265 1.54 -21.15 -2.21
CA LYS A 265 0.71 -21.78 -3.24
C LYS A 265 1.18 -21.50 -4.67
N ALA A 266 1.65 -20.30 -4.95
CA ALA A 266 2.07 -19.88 -6.28
C ALA A 266 3.58 -20.03 -6.52
N GLY A 267 4.37 -20.37 -5.50
CA GLY A 267 5.83 -20.43 -5.60
C GLY A 267 6.46 -19.05 -5.83
N THR A 268 5.90 -18.02 -5.20
CA THR A 268 6.38 -16.63 -5.29
C THR A 268 7.09 -16.24 -4.00
N HIS A 269 7.74 -15.07 -4.00
CA HIS A 269 8.64 -14.64 -2.93
C HIS A 269 8.39 -13.18 -2.51
N ARG A 270 7.13 -12.75 -2.58
CA ARG A 270 6.77 -11.36 -2.28
C ARG A 270 6.83 -11.07 -0.79
N THR A 271 7.17 -9.84 -0.45
CA THR A 271 7.03 -9.30 0.91
C THR A 271 5.92 -8.25 0.93
N VAL A 272 5.41 -7.94 2.13
CA VAL A 272 4.46 -6.85 2.33
C VAL A 272 4.99 -5.56 1.70
N GLY A 273 4.18 -4.91 0.85
CA GLY A 273 4.59 -3.74 0.08
C GLY A 273 5.23 -4.02 -1.28
N GLY A 274 5.24 -5.28 -1.76
CA GLY A 274 5.62 -5.65 -3.13
C GLY A 274 7.10 -5.91 -3.38
N GLY A 275 7.92 -5.90 -2.33
CA GLY A 275 9.33 -6.31 -2.41
C GLY A 275 9.49 -7.82 -2.59
N LEU A 276 10.74 -8.28 -2.65
CA LEU A 276 11.09 -9.70 -2.69
C LEU A 276 11.87 -10.09 -1.43
N ASP A 277 11.67 -11.31 -0.95
CA ASP A 277 12.44 -11.88 0.16
C ASP A 277 13.87 -12.29 -0.29
N ILE A 278 14.69 -12.73 0.66
CA ILE A 278 16.10 -13.11 0.43
C ILE A 278 16.29 -14.42 -0.34
N THR A 279 15.22 -15.19 -0.53
CA THR A 279 15.23 -16.47 -1.24
C THR A 279 14.76 -16.33 -2.69
N ALA A 280 14.14 -15.19 -3.04
CA ALA A 280 13.73 -14.91 -4.41
C ALA A 280 14.89 -15.05 -5.40
N GLY A 281 14.69 -15.87 -6.44
CA GLY A 281 15.69 -16.15 -7.48
C GLY A 281 16.74 -17.18 -7.10
N THR A 282 16.78 -17.63 -5.84
CA THR A 282 17.69 -18.70 -5.41
C THR A 282 17.13 -20.06 -5.76
N ILE A 283 17.99 -21.00 -6.13
CA ILE A 283 17.60 -22.35 -6.55
C ILE A 283 18.32 -23.33 -5.64
N ALA A 284 17.58 -24.01 -4.75
CA ALA A 284 18.16 -24.87 -3.71
C ALA A 284 19.14 -25.92 -4.26
N ALA A 285 18.84 -26.53 -5.41
CA ALA A 285 19.73 -27.47 -6.08
C ALA A 285 21.07 -26.83 -6.49
N LEU A 286 21.05 -25.57 -6.95
CA LEU A 286 22.24 -24.84 -7.38
C LEU A 286 22.99 -24.18 -6.21
N ASP A 287 22.28 -23.81 -5.14
CA ASP A 287 22.85 -23.32 -3.88
C ASP A 287 23.82 -24.34 -3.24
N SER A 288 23.60 -25.63 -3.49
CA SER A 288 24.50 -26.70 -3.03
C SER A 288 25.92 -26.56 -3.61
N PHE A 289 26.04 -26.20 -4.91
CA PHE A 289 27.33 -25.95 -5.57
C PHE A 289 28.00 -24.69 -5.06
N VAL A 290 27.21 -23.63 -4.77
CA VAL A 290 27.73 -22.41 -4.12
C VAL A 290 28.29 -22.74 -2.73
N SER A 291 27.61 -23.62 -1.98
CA SER A 291 28.06 -24.10 -0.67
C SER A 291 29.35 -24.92 -0.77
N GLN A 292 29.48 -25.79 -1.77
CA GLN A 292 30.72 -26.53 -2.04
C GLN A 292 31.88 -25.59 -2.35
N TYR A 293 31.67 -24.59 -3.20
CA TYR A 293 32.68 -23.59 -3.56
C TYR A 293 33.13 -22.77 -2.35
N THR A 294 32.19 -22.23 -1.58
CA THR A 294 32.48 -21.43 -0.37
C THR A 294 33.11 -22.25 0.76
N SER A 295 33.01 -23.58 0.70
CA SER A 295 33.69 -24.51 1.59
C SER A 295 35.09 -24.94 1.12
N GLY A 296 35.59 -24.37 0.02
CA GLY A 296 36.93 -24.64 -0.52
C GLY A 296 36.99 -25.69 -1.63
N GLY A 297 35.83 -26.06 -2.20
CA GLY A 297 35.76 -26.98 -3.34
C GLY A 297 36.43 -26.42 -4.60
N ALA A 298 36.95 -27.31 -5.44
CA ALA A 298 37.67 -26.94 -6.66
C ALA A 298 36.73 -26.32 -7.70
N LEU A 299 36.97 -25.05 -8.04
CA LEU A 299 36.13 -24.26 -8.94
C LEU A 299 35.90 -24.92 -10.31
N GLU A 300 36.94 -25.51 -10.91
CA GLU A 300 36.86 -26.17 -12.21
C GLU A 300 35.94 -27.41 -12.21
N SER A 301 35.89 -28.16 -11.11
CA SER A 301 34.98 -29.31 -10.97
C SER A 301 33.54 -28.82 -10.85
N ILE A 302 33.32 -27.85 -9.95
CA ILE A 302 32.01 -27.27 -9.67
C ILE A 302 31.41 -26.63 -10.92
N GLN A 303 32.21 -25.96 -11.74
CA GLN A 303 31.77 -25.36 -13.01
C GLN A 303 31.16 -26.39 -13.96
N LYS A 304 31.77 -27.57 -14.11
CA LYS A 304 31.24 -28.62 -14.99
C LYS A 304 29.94 -29.21 -14.45
N GLU A 305 29.91 -29.46 -13.14
CA GLU A 305 28.74 -30.04 -12.47
C GLU A 305 27.54 -29.09 -12.47
N ILE A 306 27.76 -27.80 -12.18
CA ILE A 306 26.67 -26.82 -12.17
C ILE A 306 26.12 -26.55 -13.57
N MET A 307 26.99 -26.58 -14.59
CA MET A 307 26.55 -26.47 -15.98
C MET A 307 25.59 -27.61 -16.34
N ALA A 308 25.99 -28.86 -16.06
CA ALA A 308 25.14 -30.03 -16.30
C ALA A 308 23.85 -30.01 -15.45
N ALA A 309 23.93 -29.60 -14.18
CA ALA A 309 22.76 -29.49 -13.31
C ALA A 309 21.78 -28.40 -13.80
N SER A 310 22.27 -27.33 -14.41
CA SER A 310 21.45 -26.22 -14.89
C SER A 310 20.62 -26.53 -16.14
N GLU A 311 21.05 -27.49 -16.98
CA GLU A 311 20.39 -27.82 -18.25
C GLU A 311 18.95 -28.30 -18.07
N ASN A 312 18.66 -28.98 -16.96
CA ASN A 312 17.35 -29.53 -16.66
C ASN A 312 16.45 -28.57 -15.86
N ILE A 313 16.92 -27.36 -15.53
CA ILE A 313 16.20 -26.41 -14.69
C ILE A 313 15.56 -25.34 -15.57
N LYS A 314 14.23 -25.31 -15.59
CA LYS A 314 13.42 -24.35 -16.39
C LYS A 314 13.36 -22.93 -15.79
N ASP A 315 14.17 -22.64 -14.77
CA ASP A 315 14.23 -21.32 -14.14
C ASP A 315 15.25 -20.41 -14.85
N THR A 316 14.82 -19.20 -15.19
CA THR A 316 15.65 -18.20 -15.89
C THR A 316 16.94 -17.82 -15.14
N TYR A 317 16.99 -17.99 -13.82
CA TYR A 317 18.15 -17.68 -13.01
C TYR A 317 19.16 -18.82 -12.93
N ALA A 318 18.85 -20.05 -13.37
CA ALA A 318 19.80 -21.14 -13.41
C ALA A 318 21.06 -20.79 -14.22
N GLN A 319 20.87 -20.15 -15.38
CA GLN A 319 21.97 -19.66 -16.22
C GLN A 319 22.77 -18.52 -15.58
N TYR A 320 22.16 -17.79 -14.65
CA TYR A 320 22.88 -16.76 -13.90
C TYR A 320 23.89 -17.38 -12.92
N TYR A 321 23.56 -18.52 -12.28
CA TYR A 321 24.54 -19.26 -11.47
C TYR A 321 25.76 -19.66 -12.29
N VAL A 322 25.55 -20.32 -13.43
CA VAL A 322 26.64 -20.73 -14.36
C VAL A 322 27.51 -19.53 -14.72
N LYS A 323 26.90 -18.41 -15.10
CA LYS A 323 27.61 -17.17 -15.44
C LYS A 323 28.44 -16.62 -14.28
N VAL A 324 27.95 -16.70 -13.04
CA VAL A 324 28.70 -16.25 -11.85
C VAL A 324 29.94 -17.12 -11.66
N PHE A 325 29.81 -18.44 -11.80
CA PHE A 325 30.93 -19.37 -11.72
C PHE A 325 31.95 -19.14 -12.85
N ASP A 326 31.53 -18.92 -14.09
CA ASP A 326 32.42 -18.58 -15.21
C ASP A 326 33.22 -17.29 -14.94
N LYS A 327 32.54 -16.28 -14.38
CA LYS A 327 33.17 -14.99 -14.07
C LYS A 327 34.12 -15.08 -12.88
N LEU A 328 33.85 -15.96 -11.92
CA LEU A 328 34.75 -16.24 -10.80
C LEU A 328 36.08 -16.84 -11.28
N ALA A 329 36.07 -17.75 -12.27
CA ALA A 329 37.31 -18.31 -12.81
C ALA A 329 38.17 -17.27 -13.54
N GLN A 330 37.54 -16.27 -14.15
CA GLN A 330 38.23 -15.16 -14.83
C GLN A 330 38.71 -14.07 -13.86
N ASN A 331 37.96 -13.84 -12.78
CA ASN A 331 38.20 -12.76 -11.83
C ASN A 331 37.66 -13.13 -10.44
N PRO A 332 38.52 -13.55 -9.49
CA PRO A 332 38.09 -13.92 -8.14
C PRO A 332 37.33 -12.81 -7.39
N GLY A 333 37.62 -11.54 -7.69
CA GLY A 333 36.92 -10.39 -7.10
C GLY A 333 35.59 -10.03 -7.77
N TYR A 334 35.09 -10.83 -8.72
CA TYR A 334 33.87 -10.54 -9.47
C TYR A 334 32.64 -10.41 -8.57
N VAL A 335 32.41 -11.38 -7.70
CA VAL A 335 31.19 -11.44 -6.85
C VAL A 335 31.08 -10.21 -5.96
N GLU A 336 32.15 -9.79 -5.30
CA GLU A 336 32.13 -8.60 -4.43
C GLU A 336 31.86 -7.31 -5.23
N LYS A 337 32.52 -7.15 -6.38
CA LYS A 337 32.35 -5.96 -7.24
C LYS A 337 30.93 -5.89 -7.79
N GLU A 338 30.39 -7.02 -8.27
CA GLU A 338 29.04 -7.09 -8.81
C GLU A 338 27.99 -6.87 -7.72
N SER A 339 28.17 -7.48 -6.54
CA SER A 339 27.25 -7.27 -5.40
C SER A 339 27.17 -5.80 -4.99
N LYS A 340 28.32 -5.10 -4.89
CA LYS A 340 28.37 -3.65 -4.62
C LYS A 340 27.67 -2.85 -5.71
N ARG A 341 27.85 -3.21 -6.98
CA ARG A 341 27.22 -2.56 -8.12
C ARG A 341 25.70 -2.71 -8.09
N LEU A 342 25.19 -3.93 -7.88
CA LEU A 342 23.75 -4.19 -7.81
C LEU A 342 23.10 -3.46 -6.65
N ASN A 343 23.71 -3.51 -5.46
CA ASN A 343 23.21 -2.79 -4.28
C ASN A 343 23.21 -1.27 -4.48
N SER A 344 24.21 -0.72 -5.16
CA SER A 344 24.24 0.70 -5.51
C SER A 344 23.10 1.09 -6.46
N LEU A 345 22.79 0.27 -7.46
CA LEU A 345 21.68 0.50 -8.38
C LEU A 345 20.32 0.43 -7.66
N LEU A 346 20.13 -0.58 -6.82
CA LEU A 346 18.91 -0.73 -6.02
C LEU A 346 18.71 0.46 -5.09
N LYS A 347 19.78 0.94 -4.43
CA LYS A 347 19.74 2.10 -3.54
C LYS A 347 19.46 3.42 -4.26
N LYS A 348 19.96 3.58 -5.50
CA LYS A 348 19.76 4.81 -6.30
C LYS A 348 18.29 4.99 -6.71
N GLY A 349 17.54 3.91 -6.84
CA GLY A 349 16.13 3.94 -7.27
C GLY A 349 15.96 4.38 -8.73
N GLY A 350 14.71 4.70 -9.11
CA GLY A 350 14.37 5.14 -10.47
C GLY A 350 14.37 4.03 -11.53
N LEU A 351 14.33 2.77 -11.10
CA LEU A 351 14.27 1.60 -11.97
C LEU A 351 12.81 1.16 -12.16
N ALA A 352 12.50 0.60 -13.33
CA ALA A 352 11.22 -0.06 -13.55
C ALA A 352 11.04 -1.23 -12.56
N PRO A 353 9.81 -1.53 -12.08
CA PRO A 353 9.59 -2.58 -11.07
C PRO A 353 10.14 -3.95 -11.46
N ALA A 354 9.89 -4.40 -12.70
CA ALA A 354 10.46 -5.64 -13.22
C ALA A 354 12.00 -5.66 -13.19
N LYS A 355 12.64 -4.48 -13.36
CA LYS A 355 14.09 -4.36 -13.25
C LYS A 355 14.56 -4.42 -11.80
N VAL A 356 13.82 -3.83 -10.86
CA VAL A 356 14.10 -3.96 -9.43
C VAL A 356 14.05 -5.42 -9.01
N ASP A 357 13.04 -6.17 -9.45
CA ASP A 357 12.91 -7.61 -9.16
C ASP A 357 14.08 -8.40 -9.74
N ASP A 358 14.44 -8.17 -11.00
CA ASP A 358 15.59 -8.84 -11.64
C ASP A 358 16.91 -8.57 -10.89
N LEU A 359 17.16 -7.31 -10.51
CA LEU A 359 18.36 -6.97 -9.76
C LEU A 359 18.36 -7.54 -8.35
N THR A 360 17.19 -7.58 -7.69
CA THR A 360 17.04 -8.17 -6.35
C THR A 360 17.31 -9.68 -6.38
N LYS A 361 16.71 -10.41 -7.32
CA LYS A 361 16.94 -11.85 -7.50
C LYS A 361 18.42 -12.17 -7.76
N ARG A 362 19.09 -11.39 -8.63
CA ARG A 362 20.54 -11.52 -8.86
C ARG A 362 21.37 -11.19 -7.63
N SER A 363 20.98 -10.17 -6.86
CA SER A 363 21.63 -9.79 -5.61
C SER A 363 21.53 -10.90 -4.56
N ASN A 364 20.34 -11.50 -4.42
CA ASN A 364 20.10 -12.64 -3.54
C ASN A 364 21.01 -13.83 -3.90
N ILE A 365 21.12 -14.18 -5.18
CA ILE A 365 22.01 -15.25 -5.64
C ILE A 365 23.47 -14.92 -5.29
N LEU A 366 23.95 -13.70 -5.59
CA LEU A 366 25.32 -13.29 -5.28
C LEU A 366 25.60 -13.31 -3.77
N SER A 367 24.62 -12.98 -2.93
CA SER A 367 24.78 -12.99 -1.48
C SER A 367 25.19 -14.37 -0.94
N LYS A 368 24.77 -15.46 -1.60
CA LYS A 368 25.16 -16.84 -1.26
C LYS A 368 26.66 -17.09 -1.45
N PHE A 369 27.29 -16.42 -2.40
CA PHE A 369 28.74 -16.52 -2.65
C PHE A 369 29.57 -15.69 -1.64
N VAL A 370 28.98 -14.64 -1.05
CA VAL A 370 29.64 -13.73 -0.11
C VAL A 370 29.51 -14.18 1.35
N ALA A 371 28.66 -15.18 1.64
CA ALA A 371 28.38 -15.70 2.98
C ALA A 371 29.58 -16.29 3.74
N LYS A 372 30.81 -16.13 3.21
CA LYS A 372 32.08 -16.32 3.92
C LYS A 372 33.12 -15.22 3.64
N VAL A 373 32.74 -13.94 3.69
CA VAL A 373 33.70 -12.80 3.80
C VAL A 373 33.73 -12.20 5.22
N GLN A 374 32.78 -12.55 6.10
CA GLN A 374 32.74 -12.05 7.48
C GLN A 374 33.37 -12.97 8.53
N SER A 375 33.55 -14.27 8.27
CA SER A 375 34.15 -15.20 9.25
C SER A 375 35.68 -15.30 9.20
N VAL A 376 36.35 -14.50 8.37
CA VAL A 376 37.84 -14.51 8.24
C VAL A 376 38.45 -13.19 8.78
N LYS A 377 37.63 -12.19 9.08
CA LYS A 377 38.10 -10.89 9.58
C LYS A 377 38.08 -10.74 11.11
N GLU A 378 37.60 -11.74 11.84
CA GLU A 378 37.63 -11.74 13.32
C GLU A 378 38.78 -12.56 13.92
N GLU A 379 39.61 -13.23 13.09
CA GLU A 379 40.76 -14.02 13.57
C GLU A 379 42.13 -13.57 13.00
N LEU A 380 42.26 -12.31 12.55
CA LEU A 380 43.56 -11.72 12.18
C LEU A 380 43.81 -10.37 12.87
#